data_AF-A0A6G1R4W9-F1
#
_entry.id   AF-A0A6G1R4W9-F1
#
_cell.length_a   1.000
_cell.length_b   1.000
_cell.length_c   1.000
_cell.angle_alpha   90.00
_cell.angle_beta   90.00
_cell.angle_gamma   90.00
#
_symmetry.space_group_name_H-M   'P 1'
#
loop_
_entity.id
_entity.type
_entity.pdbx_description
1 polymer ?
#
loop_
_entity_poly.entity_id
_entity_poly.type
_entity_poly.pdbx_seq_one_letter_code
_entity_poly.pdbx_strand_id
1 'polypeptide(L)'
;VPKKLTIGKRLAQCLHPALPGGVHRKALETYEIIFKIIGPKRLAKDLFLYSSGLFPLLANAAMSVKPTLLSLYEIYYLPLGKTLKPGLQGLLTGILPGLEEGSEYYERTNTLLEKVASAVDQSAFYSALWGSLLTSPAVRLPGITYVLSHLNRKLSMEDQLYIIGSDIELMVEAVSTSVQDTSVLVQRSTLDLILFCFPFHMSQATRPDMIRILS
;
A
#
# COMPACT_ATOMS: atom_id res chain seq x y z
N VAL A 1 1.04 1.59 28.58
CA VAL A 1 2.41 2.03 28.27
C VAL A 1 2.59 3.49 28.71
N PRO A 2 3.34 3.78 29.78
CA PRO A 2 3.70 5.14 30.19
C PRO A 2 4.49 5.87 29.10
N LYS A 3 4.36 7.20 28.97
CA LYS A 3 5.10 8.03 27.98
C LYS A 3 5.05 7.51 26.52
N LYS A 4 3.88 6.99 26.08
CA LYS A 4 3.68 6.38 24.76
C LYS A 4 4.24 7.20 23.59
N LEU A 5 4.10 8.53 23.63
CA LEU A 5 4.60 9.43 22.58
C LEU A 5 6.13 9.39 22.47
N THR A 6 6.82 9.45 23.60
CA THR A 6 8.29 9.37 23.64
C THR A 6 8.77 8.01 23.16
N ILE A 7 8.13 6.93 23.61
CA ILE A 7 8.50 5.57 23.22
C ILE A 7 8.29 5.36 21.72
N GLY A 8 7.11 5.73 21.18
CA GLY A 8 6.82 5.59 19.75
C GLY A 8 7.82 6.36 18.88
N LYS A 9 8.16 7.60 19.24
CA LYS A 9 9.17 8.40 18.54
C LYS A 9 10.56 7.75 18.56
N ARG A 10 11.00 7.24 19.71
CA ARG A 10 12.32 6.58 19.84
C ARG A 10 12.37 5.28 19.04
N LEU A 11 11.30 4.48 19.08
CA LEU A 11 11.22 3.27 18.27
C LEU A 11 11.26 3.59 16.77
N ALA A 12 10.55 4.62 16.32
CA ALA A 12 10.61 5.04 14.93
C ALA A 12 12.02 5.49 14.51
N GLN A 13 12.74 6.21 15.38
CA GLN A 13 14.15 6.58 15.14
C GLN A 13 15.05 5.35 15.01
N CYS A 14 14.82 4.30 15.78
CA CYS A 14 15.56 3.04 15.67
C CYS A 14 15.33 2.32 14.33
N LEU A 15 14.32 2.70 13.54
CA LEU A 15 14.04 2.14 12.22
C LEU A 15 14.59 3.00 11.07
N HIS A 16 15.42 4.01 11.37
CA HIS A 16 16.04 4.83 10.33
C HIS A 16 16.95 3.99 9.41
N PRO A 17 16.91 4.18 8.08
CA PRO A 17 17.69 3.38 7.12
C PRO A 17 19.20 3.37 7.36
N ALA A 18 19.76 4.46 7.90
CA ALA A 18 21.18 4.56 8.22
C ALA A 18 21.64 3.70 9.42
N LEU A 19 20.71 3.08 10.17
CA LEU A 19 21.04 2.24 11.31
C LEU A 19 21.21 0.77 10.91
N PRO A 20 22.06 -0.01 11.61
CA PRO A 20 22.25 -1.43 11.32
C PRO A 20 20.98 -2.26 11.51
N GLY A 21 20.83 -3.32 10.70
CA GLY A 21 19.67 -4.22 10.79
C GLY A 21 19.48 -4.90 12.16
N GLY A 22 20.54 -5.04 12.96
CA GLY A 22 20.43 -5.50 14.36
C GLY A 22 19.63 -4.53 15.25
N VAL A 23 19.77 -3.22 15.03
CA VAL A 23 18.97 -2.19 15.71
C VAL A 23 17.52 -2.27 15.27
N HIS A 24 17.29 -2.45 13.97
CA HIS A 24 15.94 -2.61 13.42
C HIS A 24 15.23 -3.81 14.05
N ARG A 25 15.86 -5.00 14.07
CA ARG A 25 15.28 -6.21 14.68
C ARG A 25 14.90 -5.99 16.13
N LYS A 26 15.79 -5.40 16.93
CA LYS A 26 15.50 -5.15 18.35
C LYS A 26 14.34 -4.16 18.55
N ALA A 27 14.22 -3.17 17.68
CA ALA A 27 13.08 -2.26 17.68
C ALA A 27 11.78 -3.00 17.31
N LEU A 28 11.79 -3.85 16.28
CA LEU A 28 10.62 -4.65 15.87
C LEU A 28 10.16 -5.61 16.97
N GLU A 29 11.07 -6.28 17.69
CA GLU A 29 10.73 -7.07 18.88
C GLU A 29 10.05 -6.23 19.97
N THR A 30 10.50 -4.99 20.14
CA THR A 30 9.91 -4.07 21.12
C THR A 30 8.51 -3.62 20.68
N TYR A 31 8.31 -3.35 19.39
CA TYR A 31 6.96 -3.11 18.83
C TYR A 31 6.04 -4.31 19.09
N GLU A 32 6.52 -5.52 18.84
CA GLU A 32 5.76 -6.76 19.07
C GLU A 32 5.29 -6.87 20.53
N ILE A 33 6.20 -6.67 21.48
CA ILE A 33 5.88 -6.69 22.92
C ILE A 33 4.82 -5.64 23.26
N ILE A 34 4.97 -4.41 22.74
CA ILE A 34 3.99 -3.35 22.95
C ILE A 34 2.63 -3.76 22.39
N PHE A 35 2.56 -4.29 21.17
CA PHE A 35 1.32 -4.67 20.53
C PHE A 35 0.61 -5.81 21.29
N LYS A 36 1.36 -6.80 21.78
CA LYS A 36 0.82 -7.85 22.68
C LYS A 36 0.21 -7.27 23.95
N ILE A 37 0.85 -6.28 24.56
CA ILE A 37 0.39 -5.66 25.82
C ILE A 37 -0.84 -4.78 25.60
N ILE A 38 -0.86 -3.94 24.56
CA ILE A 38 -1.94 -2.94 24.37
C ILE A 38 -3.17 -3.54 23.69
N GLY A 39 -3.00 -4.60 22.91
CA GLY A 39 -4.05 -5.26 22.15
C GLY A 39 -4.61 -4.42 20.98
N PRO A 40 -5.46 -5.03 20.14
CA PRO A 40 -5.88 -4.46 18.85
C PRO A 40 -6.70 -3.17 19.02
N LYS A 41 -7.59 -3.11 20.02
CA LYS A 41 -8.42 -1.92 20.29
C LYS A 41 -7.60 -0.67 20.57
N ARG A 42 -6.48 -0.82 21.32
CA ARG A 42 -5.61 0.31 21.66
C ARG A 42 -4.64 0.61 20.52
N LEU A 43 -4.14 -0.42 19.84
CA LEU A 43 -3.32 -0.24 18.64
C LEU A 43 -4.05 0.59 17.58
N ALA A 44 -5.33 0.31 17.30
CA ALA A 44 -6.12 1.10 16.36
C ALA A 44 -6.23 2.59 16.78
N LYS A 45 -6.38 2.88 18.08
CA LYS A 45 -6.42 4.25 18.59
C LYS A 45 -5.07 4.98 18.50
N ASP A 46 -3.98 4.23 18.64
CA ASP A 46 -2.61 4.74 18.61
C ASP A 46 -1.92 4.42 17.27
N LEU A 47 -2.70 4.19 16.19
CA LEU A 47 -2.22 3.65 14.92
C LEU A 47 -1.06 4.48 14.35
N PHE A 48 -1.28 5.78 14.13
CA PHE A 48 -0.27 6.68 13.57
C PHE A 48 1.00 6.76 14.42
N LEU A 49 0.85 6.72 15.75
CA LEU A 49 1.98 6.79 16.68
C LEU A 49 2.95 5.62 16.44
N TYR A 50 2.43 4.40 16.35
CA TYR A 50 3.27 3.21 16.18
C TYR A 50 3.61 2.91 14.72
N SER A 51 2.84 3.42 13.76
CA SER A 51 3.06 3.18 12.32
C SER A 51 4.18 4.02 11.71
N SER A 52 4.43 5.22 12.26
CA SER A 52 5.31 6.23 11.68
C SER A 52 6.73 5.75 11.29
N GLY A 53 7.31 4.84 12.07
CA GLY A 53 8.61 4.22 11.74
C GLY A 53 8.50 2.88 11.00
N LEU A 54 7.38 2.18 11.13
CA LEU A 54 7.20 0.85 10.54
C LEU A 54 6.96 0.94 9.02
N PHE A 55 6.03 1.81 8.61
CA PHE A 55 5.63 1.93 7.21
C PHE A 55 6.79 2.22 6.25
N PRO A 56 7.71 3.17 6.52
CA PRO A 56 8.82 3.44 5.60
C PRO A 56 9.94 2.37 5.61
N LEU A 57 9.90 1.41 6.54
CA LEU A 57 11.04 0.51 6.76
C LEU A 57 11.26 -0.49 5.62
N LEU A 58 10.20 -1.07 5.05
CA LEU A 58 10.30 -2.24 4.17
C LEU A 58 11.22 -2.00 2.95
N ALA A 59 11.12 -0.84 2.32
CA ALA A 59 11.90 -0.47 1.14
C ALA A 59 13.41 -0.44 1.39
N ASN A 60 13.83 -0.12 2.62
CA ASN A 60 15.23 0.08 2.98
C ASN A 60 15.77 -0.98 3.97
N ALA A 61 14.92 -1.94 4.34
CA ALA A 61 15.27 -2.96 5.31
C ALA A 61 16.23 -3.99 4.72
N ALA A 62 17.22 -4.40 5.51
CA ALA A 62 18.04 -5.56 5.17
C ALA A 62 17.15 -6.81 5.01
N MET A 63 17.57 -7.76 4.16
CA MET A 63 16.81 -8.99 3.88
C MET A 63 16.39 -9.71 5.16
N SER A 64 17.31 -9.83 6.13
CA SER A 64 17.04 -10.42 7.45
C SER A 64 16.04 -9.68 8.36
N VAL A 65 15.59 -8.47 7.99
CA VAL A 65 14.64 -7.65 8.76
C VAL A 65 13.23 -7.72 8.14
N LYS A 66 13.14 -7.84 6.80
CA LYS A 66 11.86 -7.87 6.07
C LYS A 66 10.88 -8.93 6.59
N PRO A 67 11.28 -10.20 6.87
CA PRO A 67 10.36 -11.20 7.40
C PRO A 67 9.70 -10.81 8.71
N THR A 68 10.45 -10.20 9.63
CA THR A 68 9.95 -9.77 10.95
C THR A 68 8.97 -8.60 10.80
N LEU A 69 9.26 -7.66 9.90
CA LEU A 69 8.35 -6.54 9.62
C LEU A 69 7.03 -7.02 9.01
N LEU A 70 7.09 -7.91 8.01
CA LEU A 70 5.89 -8.48 7.39
C LEU A 70 5.05 -9.25 8.42
N SER A 71 5.69 -10.01 9.32
CA SER A 71 4.99 -10.68 10.43
C SER A 71 4.27 -9.68 11.36
N LEU A 72 4.82 -8.49 11.61
CA LEU A 72 4.11 -7.47 12.40
C LEU A 72 2.84 -6.99 11.69
N TYR A 73 2.89 -6.78 10.37
CA TYR A 73 1.71 -6.39 9.61
C TYR A 73 0.64 -7.49 9.61
N GLU A 74 1.04 -8.73 9.37
CA GLU A 74 0.13 -9.89 9.36
C GLU A 74 -0.52 -10.15 10.73
N ILE A 75 0.25 -10.06 11.81
CA ILE A 75 -0.21 -10.45 13.15
C ILE A 75 -0.96 -9.30 13.85
N TYR A 76 -0.59 -8.03 13.60
CA TYR A 76 -1.11 -6.91 14.39
C TYR A 76 -1.89 -5.86 13.59
N TYR A 77 -1.57 -5.64 12.31
CA TYR A 77 -2.28 -4.65 11.49
C TYR A 77 -3.47 -5.27 10.74
N LEU A 78 -3.28 -6.42 10.11
CA LEU A 78 -4.33 -7.11 9.37
C LEU A 78 -5.58 -7.38 10.25
N PRO A 79 -5.45 -7.86 11.50
CA PRO A 79 -6.63 -8.10 12.36
C PRO A 79 -7.37 -6.83 12.81
N LEU A 80 -6.84 -5.62 12.55
CA LEU A 80 -7.57 -4.37 12.81
C LEU A 80 -8.76 -4.20 11.85
N GLY A 81 -8.75 -4.88 10.70
CA GLY A 81 -9.81 -4.83 9.69
C GLY A 81 -10.21 -3.40 9.35
N LYS A 82 -11.51 -3.10 9.36
CA LYS A 82 -12.05 -1.76 9.03
C LYS A 82 -11.49 -0.62 9.90
N THR A 83 -10.97 -0.89 11.10
CA THR A 83 -10.35 0.16 11.93
C THR A 83 -8.98 0.61 11.43
N LEU A 84 -8.42 -0.06 10.42
CA LEU A 84 -7.17 0.29 9.75
C LEU A 84 -7.34 1.46 8.76
N LYS A 85 -8.57 1.72 8.28
CA LYS A 85 -8.87 2.74 7.24
C LYS A 85 -8.15 4.08 7.43
N PRO A 86 -8.06 4.68 8.63
CA PRO A 86 -7.36 5.96 8.83
C PRO A 86 -5.87 5.93 8.46
N GLY A 87 -5.20 4.78 8.61
CA GLY A 87 -3.78 4.60 8.28
C GLY A 87 -3.53 3.76 7.04
N LEU A 88 -4.58 3.42 6.28
CA LEU A 88 -4.50 2.42 5.21
C LEU A 88 -3.58 2.85 4.08
N GLN A 89 -3.68 4.09 3.59
CA GLN A 89 -2.78 4.60 2.54
C GLN A 89 -1.30 4.52 2.94
N GLY A 90 -0.99 4.89 4.19
CA GLY A 90 0.37 4.76 4.73
C GLY A 90 0.83 3.31 4.79
N LEU A 91 -0.04 2.39 5.21
CA LEU A 91 0.26 0.97 5.24
C LEU A 91 0.53 0.43 3.83
N LEU A 92 -0.33 0.75 2.86
CA LEU A 92 -0.15 0.29 1.47
C LEU A 92 1.15 0.83 0.88
N THR A 93 1.42 2.12 1.06
CA THR A 93 2.71 2.72 0.66
C THR A 93 3.91 2.00 1.29
N GLY A 94 3.78 1.52 2.53
CA GLY A 94 4.82 0.77 3.22
C GLY A 94 4.95 -0.71 2.82
N ILE A 95 3.88 -1.34 2.32
CA ILE A 95 3.87 -2.76 1.93
C ILE A 95 4.25 -2.96 0.46
N LEU A 96 3.80 -2.06 -0.43
CA LEU A 96 4.00 -2.16 -1.88
C LEU A 96 5.44 -2.41 -2.33
N PRO A 97 6.50 -1.87 -1.68
CA PRO A 97 7.89 -2.20 -2.02
C PRO A 97 8.22 -3.70 -1.94
N GLY A 98 7.43 -4.51 -1.24
CA GLY A 98 7.60 -5.97 -1.21
C GLY A 98 7.20 -6.68 -2.51
N LEU A 99 6.47 -6.00 -3.42
CA LEU A 99 6.11 -6.47 -4.75
C LEU A 99 7.17 -6.13 -5.83
N GLU A 100 8.41 -5.90 -5.41
CA GLU A 100 9.53 -5.79 -6.34
C GLU A 100 9.71 -7.13 -7.11
N GLU A 101 9.81 -7.07 -8.43
CA GLU A 101 9.95 -8.25 -9.28
C GLU A 101 11.21 -9.04 -8.91
N GLY A 102 11.08 -10.36 -8.74
CA GLY A 102 12.17 -11.23 -8.32
C GLY A 102 12.46 -11.23 -6.81
N SER A 103 11.74 -10.44 -6.01
CA SER A 103 11.82 -10.49 -4.55
C SER A 103 11.35 -11.85 -4.01
N GLU A 104 12.13 -12.45 -3.09
CA GLU A 104 11.70 -13.66 -2.36
C GLU A 104 10.46 -13.42 -1.48
N TYR A 105 10.11 -12.16 -1.22
CA TYR A 105 8.95 -11.76 -0.43
C TYR A 105 7.73 -11.40 -1.28
N TYR A 106 7.81 -11.50 -2.63
CA TYR A 106 6.76 -11.07 -3.54
C TYR A 106 5.41 -11.75 -3.22
N GLU A 107 5.37 -13.08 -3.23
CA GLU A 107 4.15 -13.86 -2.98
C GLU A 107 3.55 -13.60 -1.60
N ARG A 108 4.39 -13.50 -0.57
CA ARG A 108 3.96 -13.19 0.79
C ARG A 108 3.35 -11.79 0.88
N THR A 109 3.98 -10.82 0.23
CA THR A 109 3.50 -9.44 0.16
C THR A 109 2.17 -9.36 -0.60
N ASN A 110 2.06 -10.08 -1.72
CA ASN A 110 0.84 -10.13 -2.51
C ASN A 110 -0.33 -10.67 -1.69
N THR A 111 -0.12 -11.82 -1.04
CA THR A 111 -1.10 -12.45 -0.16
C THR A 111 -1.51 -11.53 0.99
N LEU A 112 -0.56 -10.77 1.56
CA LEU A 112 -0.87 -9.79 2.61
C LEU A 112 -1.78 -8.68 2.07
N LEU A 113 -1.51 -8.13 0.89
CA LEU A 113 -2.34 -7.08 0.28
C LEU A 113 -3.76 -7.57 -0.03
N GLU A 114 -3.92 -8.78 -0.58
CA GLU A 114 -5.25 -9.39 -0.81
C GLU A 114 -6.05 -9.54 0.50
N LYS A 115 -5.38 -9.98 1.57
CA LYS A 115 -6.00 -10.09 2.90
C LYS A 115 -6.38 -8.73 3.46
N VAL A 116 -5.54 -7.70 3.28
CA VAL A 116 -5.87 -6.34 3.69
C VAL A 116 -7.06 -5.81 2.90
N ALA A 117 -7.10 -6.00 1.58
CA ALA A 117 -8.23 -5.62 0.73
C ALA A 117 -9.55 -6.24 1.21
N SER A 118 -9.52 -7.53 1.52
CA SER A 118 -10.68 -8.24 2.09
C SER A 118 -11.08 -7.72 3.47
N ALA A 119 -10.12 -7.39 4.33
CA ALA A 119 -10.37 -6.99 5.71
C ALA A 119 -10.89 -5.55 5.87
N VAL A 120 -10.53 -4.64 4.95
CA VAL A 120 -10.90 -3.23 5.02
C VAL A 120 -12.11 -2.84 4.18
N ASP A 121 -12.61 -3.74 3.32
CA ASP A 121 -13.44 -3.47 2.13
C ASP A 121 -12.60 -3.11 0.89
N GLN A 122 -12.91 -3.74 -0.25
CA GLN A 122 -12.13 -3.61 -1.49
C GLN A 122 -12.15 -2.19 -2.05
N SER A 123 -13.30 -1.50 -2.04
CA SER A 123 -13.38 -0.12 -2.53
C SER A 123 -12.53 0.82 -1.66
N ALA A 124 -12.54 0.63 -0.33
CA ALA A 124 -11.66 1.38 0.56
C ALA A 124 -10.17 1.08 0.33
N PHE A 125 -9.82 -0.17 0.02
CA PHE A 125 -8.46 -0.56 -0.34
C PHE A 125 -7.97 0.13 -1.62
N TYR A 126 -8.74 0.04 -2.71
CA TYR A 126 -8.33 0.64 -3.97
C TYR A 126 -8.28 2.17 -3.88
N SER A 127 -9.18 2.81 -3.13
CA SER A 127 -9.10 4.25 -2.85
C SER A 127 -7.77 4.65 -2.19
N ALA A 128 -7.36 3.89 -1.16
CA ALA A 128 -6.09 4.12 -0.49
C ALA A 128 -4.87 3.76 -1.37
N LEU A 129 -5.02 2.77 -2.27
CA LEU A 129 -4.00 2.43 -3.26
C LEU A 129 -3.79 3.60 -4.21
N TRP A 130 -4.85 4.14 -4.84
CA TRP A 130 -4.77 5.30 -5.73
C TRP A 130 -4.14 6.50 -5.05
N GLY A 131 -4.52 6.81 -3.80
CA GLY A 131 -3.85 7.86 -3.01
C GLY A 131 -2.35 7.60 -2.79
N SER A 132 -1.95 6.34 -2.60
CA SER A 132 -0.54 5.96 -2.50
C SER A 132 0.22 6.23 -3.82
N LEU A 133 -0.37 5.86 -4.96
CA LEU A 133 0.24 6.07 -6.28
C LEU A 133 0.33 7.55 -6.66
N LEU A 134 -0.70 8.34 -6.33
CA LEU A 134 -0.69 9.78 -6.54
C LEU A 134 0.48 10.45 -5.79
N THR A 135 0.61 10.13 -4.50
CA THR A 135 1.54 10.82 -3.58
C THR A 135 2.97 10.27 -3.57
N SER A 136 3.22 9.05 -4.05
CA SER A 136 4.53 8.39 -3.91
C SER A 136 4.98 7.69 -5.19
N PRO A 137 5.94 8.29 -5.94
CA PRO A 137 6.49 7.70 -7.16
C PRO A 137 7.08 6.30 -6.96
N ALA A 138 7.74 6.08 -5.80
CA ALA A 138 8.43 4.83 -5.49
C ALA A 138 7.51 3.60 -5.44
N VAL A 139 6.20 3.79 -5.28
CA VAL A 139 5.23 2.70 -5.21
C VAL A 139 4.29 2.63 -6.41
N ARG A 140 4.44 3.52 -7.40
CA ARG A 140 3.59 3.53 -8.61
C ARG A 140 3.69 2.24 -9.40
N LEU A 141 4.92 1.82 -9.73
CA LEU A 141 5.13 0.58 -10.49
C LEU A 141 4.53 -0.63 -9.76
N PRO A 142 4.92 -0.97 -8.52
CA PRO A 142 4.36 -2.14 -7.83
C PRO A 142 2.86 -2.04 -7.57
N GLY A 143 2.32 -0.83 -7.40
CA GLY A 143 0.89 -0.64 -7.23
C GLY A 143 0.10 -0.87 -8.52
N ILE A 144 0.57 -0.35 -9.66
CA ILE A 144 -0.10 -0.54 -10.95
C ILE A 144 0.00 -2.00 -11.40
N THR A 145 1.16 -2.64 -11.23
CA THR A 145 1.30 -4.08 -11.52
C THR A 145 0.42 -4.94 -10.62
N TYR A 146 0.25 -4.56 -9.35
CA TYR A 146 -0.72 -5.19 -8.46
C TYR A 146 -2.15 -5.08 -9.00
N VAL A 147 -2.60 -3.89 -9.41
CA VAL A 147 -3.93 -3.74 -10.01
C VAL A 147 -4.06 -4.65 -11.24
N LEU A 148 -3.09 -4.57 -12.16
CA LEU A 148 -3.10 -5.36 -13.40
C LEU A 148 -3.16 -6.87 -13.18
N SER A 149 -2.50 -7.39 -12.13
CA SER A 149 -2.48 -8.82 -11.82
C SER A 149 -3.76 -9.30 -11.13
N HIS A 150 -4.53 -8.42 -10.49
CA HIS A 150 -5.78 -8.76 -9.79
C HIS A 150 -7.04 -8.40 -10.59
N LEU A 151 -6.91 -7.74 -11.74
CA LEU A 151 -8.02 -7.54 -12.67
C LEU A 151 -8.52 -8.89 -13.20
N ASN A 152 -9.84 -9.10 -13.11
CA ASN A 152 -10.44 -10.25 -13.75
C ASN A 152 -10.78 -9.91 -15.20
N ARG A 153 -9.93 -10.37 -16.13
CA ARG A 153 -10.09 -10.13 -17.57
C ARG A 153 -11.32 -10.76 -18.21
N LYS A 154 -12.04 -11.62 -17.48
CA LYS A 154 -13.30 -12.24 -17.94
C LYS A 154 -14.53 -11.43 -17.53
N LEU A 155 -14.37 -10.47 -16.62
CA LEU A 155 -15.46 -9.62 -16.13
C LEU A 155 -15.43 -8.26 -16.81
N SER A 156 -16.60 -7.64 -16.94
CA SER A 156 -16.69 -6.23 -17.33
C SER A 156 -16.13 -5.33 -16.22
N MET A 157 -15.89 -4.04 -16.52
CA MET A 157 -15.57 -3.08 -15.46
C MET A 157 -16.75 -2.82 -14.52
N GLU A 158 -17.99 -2.94 -15.00
CA GLU A 158 -19.21 -2.81 -14.19
C GLU A 158 -19.29 -3.89 -13.11
N ASP A 159 -18.83 -5.11 -13.41
CA ASP A 159 -18.79 -6.23 -12.47
C ASP A 159 -17.65 -6.15 -11.45
N GLN A 160 -16.71 -5.21 -11.62
CA GLN A 160 -15.55 -5.02 -10.75
C GLN A 160 -15.29 -3.54 -10.40
N LEU A 161 -16.37 -2.77 -10.26
CA LEU A 161 -16.33 -1.32 -9.97
C LEU A 161 -15.54 -0.95 -8.70
N TYR A 162 -15.38 -1.89 -7.76
CA TYR A 162 -14.60 -1.66 -6.53
C TYR A 162 -13.15 -1.24 -6.81
N ILE A 163 -12.61 -1.54 -8.01
CA ILE A 163 -11.25 -1.16 -8.44
C ILE A 163 -11.12 0.35 -8.62
N ILE A 164 -12.20 1.06 -8.96
CA ILE A 164 -12.22 2.53 -9.03
C ILE A 164 -12.02 3.14 -7.64
N GLY A 165 -12.40 2.41 -6.58
CA GLY A 165 -12.46 2.93 -5.22
C GLY A 165 -13.77 3.70 -4.97
N SER A 166 -13.73 4.65 -4.04
CA SER A 166 -14.87 5.47 -3.64
C SER A 166 -14.86 6.87 -4.27
N ASP A 167 -13.77 7.23 -4.95
CA ASP A 167 -13.56 8.53 -5.58
C ASP A 167 -12.89 8.34 -6.93
N ILE A 168 -13.67 8.53 -8.00
CA ILE A 168 -13.18 8.39 -9.37
C ILE A 168 -12.16 9.47 -9.75
N GLU A 169 -12.29 10.69 -9.22
CA GLU A 169 -11.37 11.78 -9.53
C GLU A 169 -9.98 11.47 -8.95
N LEU A 170 -9.93 10.89 -7.74
CA LEU A 170 -8.67 10.41 -7.15
C LEU A 170 -7.98 9.35 -8.03
N MET A 171 -8.76 8.38 -8.55
CA MET A 171 -8.21 7.36 -9.45
C MET A 171 -7.68 7.99 -10.73
N VAL A 172 -8.45 8.89 -11.36
CA VAL A 172 -8.06 9.59 -12.58
C VAL A 172 -6.79 10.42 -12.37
N GLU A 173 -6.67 11.15 -11.25
CA GLU A 173 -5.49 11.95 -10.94
C GLU A 173 -4.24 11.06 -10.71
N ALA A 174 -4.40 9.95 -10.00
CA ALA A 174 -3.33 8.98 -9.77
C ALA A 174 -2.84 8.34 -11.08
N VAL A 175 -3.77 7.96 -11.96
CA VAL A 175 -3.46 7.40 -13.28
C VAL A 175 -2.78 8.45 -14.17
N SER A 176 -3.31 9.67 -14.26
CA SER A 176 -2.75 10.75 -15.08
C SER A 176 -1.32 11.09 -14.63
N THR A 177 -1.09 11.18 -13.32
CA THR A 177 0.25 11.39 -12.76
C THR A 177 1.20 10.23 -13.09
N SER A 178 0.70 9.00 -13.16
CA SER A 178 1.50 7.81 -13.49
C SER A 178 1.83 7.71 -14.99
N VAL A 179 0.96 8.20 -15.88
CA VAL A 179 1.26 8.33 -17.32
C VAL A 179 2.40 9.33 -17.56
N GLN A 180 2.51 10.36 -16.72
CA GLN A 180 3.56 11.37 -16.80
C GLN A 180 4.81 11.02 -15.96
N ASP A 181 4.90 9.80 -15.43
CA ASP A 181 6.00 9.39 -14.57
C ASP A 181 7.35 9.39 -15.33
N THR A 182 8.44 9.71 -14.64
CA THR A 182 9.79 9.64 -15.21
C THR A 182 10.22 8.22 -15.63
N SER A 183 9.61 7.18 -15.04
CA SER A 183 9.89 5.78 -15.33
C SER A 183 9.04 5.25 -16.48
N VAL A 184 9.69 4.87 -17.57
CA VAL A 184 9.05 4.25 -18.75
C VAL A 184 8.26 2.99 -18.37
N LEU A 185 8.69 2.24 -17.35
CA LEU A 185 7.97 1.06 -16.88
C LEU A 185 6.63 1.45 -16.24
N VAL A 186 6.61 2.53 -15.44
CA VAL A 186 5.37 3.05 -14.86
C VAL A 186 4.44 3.54 -15.96
N GLN A 187 4.95 4.34 -16.90
CA GLN A 187 4.16 4.82 -18.04
C GLN A 187 3.52 3.66 -18.81
N ARG A 188 4.33 2.65 -19.19
CA ARG A 188 3.86 1.48 -19.93
C ARG A 188 2.80 0.71 -19.18
N SER A 189 3.03 0.33 -17.92
CA SER A 189 2.04 -0.40 -17.12
C SER A 189 0.77 0.41 -16.91
N THR A 190 0.88 1.73 -16.80
CA THR A 190 -0.30 2.61 -16.69
C THR A 190 -1.11 2.62 -17.98
N LEU A 191 -0.46 2.66 -19.15
CA LEU A 191 -1.14 2.56 -20.44
C LEU A 191 -1.83 1.20 -20.62
N ASP A 192 -1.21 0.11 -20.17
CA ASP A 192 -1.82 -1.22 -20.16
C ASP A 192 -3.09 -1.25 -19.28
N LEU A 193 -3.05 -0.57 -18.13
CA LEU A 193 -4.22 -0.42 -17.25
C LEU A 193 -5.33 0.39 -17.92
N ILE A 194 -5.01 1.53 -18.53
CA ILE A 194 -5.98 2.37 -19.25
C ILE A 194 -6.63 1.59 -20.38
N LEU A 195 -5.84 0.86 -21.17
CA LEU A 195 -6.33 0.02 -22.26
C LEU A 195 -7.32 -1.04 -21.80
N PHE A 196 -7.10 -1.60 -20.61
CA PHE A 196 -8.01 -2.57 -20.01
C PHE A 196 -9.30 -1.91 -19.49
N CYS A 197 -9.18 -0.85 -18.70
CA CYS A 197 -10.34 -0.19 -18.08
C CYS A 197 -11.20 0.59 -19.07
N PHE A 198 -10.59 1.13 -20.12
CA PHE A 198 -11.22 1.93 -21.17
C PHE A 198 -10.79 1.40 -22.54
N PRO A 199 -11.34 0.26 -22.97
CA PRO A 199 -11.02 -0.25 -24.30
C PRO A 199 -11.43 0.80 -25.33
N PHE A 200 -10.48 1.31 -26.12
CA PHE A 200 -10.69 2.36 -27.13
C PHE A 200 -11.79 2.05 -28.18
N HIS A 201 -12.29 0.81 -28.19
CA HIS A 201 -13.38 0.33 -29.04
C HIS A 201 -14.77 0.38 -28.36
N MET A 202 -14.89 0.80 -27.10
CA MET A 202 -16.18 0.94 -26.41
C MET A 202 -16.54 2.40 -26.16
N SER A 203 -17.71 2.78 -26.67
CA SER A 203 -18.33 4.13 -26.64
C SER A 203 -18.70 4.67 -25.25
N GLN A 204 -18.14 4.12 -24.17
CA GLN A 204 -18.56 4.39 -22.79
C GLN A 204 -17.63 5.33 -21.98
N ALA A 205 -16.41 5.58 -22.45
CA ALA A 205 -15.61 6.68 -21.89
C ALA A 205 -16.12 8.00 -22.46
N THR A 206 -16.57 8.93 -21.62
CA THR A 206 -16.91 10.26 -22.13
C THR A 206 -15.61 10.96 -22.56
N ARG A 207 -15.65 11.62 -23.72
CA ARG A 207 -14.51 12.33 -24.31
C ARG A 207 -13.72 13.24 -23.33
N PRO A 208 -14.35 13.90 -22.33
CA PRO A 208 -13.62 14.69 -21.32
C PRO A 208 -12.66 13.89 -20.44
N ASP A 209 -13.05 12.69 -20.01
CA ASP A 209 -12.24 11.85 -19.11
C ASP A 209 -10.98 11.36 -19.83
N MET A 210 -11.11 11.00 -21.12
CA MET A 210 -9.99 10.60 -21.97
C MET A 210 -9.01 11.76 -22.23
N ILE A 211 -9.52 12.99 -22.37
CA ILE A 211 -8.66 14.17 -22.58
C ILE A 211 -7.85 14.46 -21.32
N ARG A 212 -8.46 14.37 -20.13
CA ARG A 212 -7.76 14.57 -18.85
C ARG A 212 -6.66 13.55 -18.58
N ILE A 213 -6.88 12.28 -18.94
CA ILE A 213 -5.89 11.21 -18.73
C ILE A 213 -4.64 11.41 -19.62
N LEU A 214 -4.80 12.07 -20.77
CA LEU A 214 -3.74 12.22 -21.79
C LEU A 214 -3.10 13.61 -21.83
N SER A 215 -3.60 14.56 -21.03
CA SER A 215 -3.09 15.94 -20.91
C SER A 215 -2.21 16.12 -19.68
#